data_AF-A0A8H4ES63-F1
#
_entry.id   AF-A0A8H4ES63-F1
#
_cell.length_a   1.000
_cell.length_b   1.000
_cell.length_c   1.000
_cell.angle_alpha   90.00
_cell.angle_beta   90.00
_cell.angle_gamma   90.00
#
_symmetry.space_group_name_H-M   'P 1'
#
loop_
_entity.id
_entity.type
_entity.pdbx_description
1 polymer ?
#
loop_
_entity_poly.entity_id
_entity_poly.type
_entity_poly.pdbx_seq_one_letter_code
_entity_poly.pdbx_strand_id
1 'polypeptide(L)'
;MIYSLWQFCRSFLVHMSLILNKNSEKSIYNDMIYNYDWSTTLLGPMDSWDPIYKIALDMCFQSTIPICIFLGSDLVILHNQEWIQQIATDQTRAVGKTLKEAWPFRYDSLIHIVKDGTVCGLINTSEDTTQRVLNDRRLKTIIEIGYRCSEVKSLESACYMMTKVLSDNSADIPYSLIYLIEHSSKSQIARLITTTFDDNNKKGRHIPDYFPETHERIDLAKDADKSYETYMDLKRMTATYSFLKCKSWPIHLAL
;
A
#
# COMPACT_ATOMS: atom_id res chain seq x y z
N MET A 1 -36.62 7.20 -2.31
CA MET A 1 -36.26 8.00 -3.49
C MET A 1 -35.66 9.37 -3.12
N ILE A 2 -36.25 10.14 -2.18
CA ILE A 2 -35.70 11.44 -1.74
C ILE A 2 -34.39 11.28 -0.94
N TYR A 3 -34.28 10.25 -0.10
CA TYR A 3 -33.10 9.99 0.73
C TYR A 3 -31.84 9.59 -0.08
N SER A 4 -32.04 8.84 -1.16
CA SER A 4 -30.97 8.45 -2.10
C SER A 4 -30.47 9.64 -2.93
N LEU A 5 -31.36 10.56 -3.32
CA LEU A 5 -31.01 11.80 -4.02
C LEU A 5 -30.21 12.74 -3.10
N TRP A 6 -30.58 12.81 -1.82
CA TRP A 6 -29.86 13.62 -0.82
C TRP A 6 -28.45 13.09 -0.52
N GLN A 7 -28.28 11.77 -0.38
CA GLN A 7 -26.97 11.12 -0.26
C GLN A 7 -26.07 11.38 -1.48
N PHE A 8 -26.64 11.29 -2.69
CA PHE A 8 -25.91 11.57 -3.92
C PHE A 8 -25.46 13.04 -4.01
N CYS A 9 -26.35 14.00 -3.73
CA CYS A 9 -25.99 15.42 -3.72
C CYS A 9 -24.94 15.74 -2.66
N ARG A 10 -25.01 15.12 -1.47
CA ARG A 10 -24.00 15.32 -0.41
C ARG A 10 -22.64 14.76 -0.79
N SER A 11 -22.60 13.56 -1.38
CA SER A 11 -21.36 12.95 -1.89
C SER A 11 -20.75 13.77 -3.02
N PHE A 12 -21.57 14.23 -3.96
CA PHE A 12 -21.14 15.09 -5.08
C PHE A 12 -20.61 16.44 -4.60
N LEU A 13 -21.27 17.09 -3.63
CA LEU A 13 -20.82 18.37 -3.07
C LEU A 13 -19.51 18.22 -2.27
N VAL A 14 -19.33 17.14 -1.53
CA VAL A 14 -18.07 16.85 -0.83
C VAL A 14 -16.95 16.60 -1.84
N HIS A 15 -17.20 15.81 -2.89
CA HIS A 15 -16.21 15.55 -3.93
C HIS A 15 -15.85 16.83 -4.70
N MET A 16 -16.84 17.64 -5.07
CA MET A 16 -16.62 18.94 -5.70
C MET A 16 -15.84 19.90 -4.80
N SER A 17 -16.15 19.96 -3.50
CA SER A 17 -15.42 20.78 -2.53
C SER A 17 -13.96 20.32 -2.38
N LEU A 18 -13.70 19.02 -2.39
CA LEU A 18 -12.34 18.48 -2.34
C LEU A 18 -11.57 18.79 -3.62
N ILE A 19 -12.20 18.70 -4.80
CA ILE A 19 -11.61 19.07 -6.08
C ILE A 19 -11.29 20.57 -6.11
N LEU A 20 -12.23 21.42 -5.70
CA LEU A 20 -12.05 22.87 -5.68
C LEU A 20 -10.94 23.27 -4.70
N ASN A 21 -10.90 22.66 -3.51
CA ASN A 21 -9.83 22.92 -2.53
C ASN A 21 -8.45 22.48 -3.06
N LYS A 22 -8.38 21.29 -3.68
CA LYS A 22 -7.14 20.78 -4.28
C LYS A 22 -6.66 21.69 -5.42
N ASN A 23 -7.58 22.22 -6.23
CA ASN A 23 -7.26 23.18 -7.28
C ASN A 23 -6.78 24.53 -6.72
N SER A 24 -7.36 25.02 -5.62
CA SER A 24 -6.88 26.25 -4.98
C SER A 24 -5.50 26.10 -4.36
N GLU A 25 -5.22 24.97 -3.71
CA GLU A 25 -3.89 24.68 -3.16
C GLU A 25 -2.84 24.58 -4.28
N LYS A 26 -3.20 23.94 -5.40
CA LYS A 26 -2.34 23.83 -6.59
C LYS A 26 -2.02 25.19 -7.22
N SER A 27 -3.01 26.08 -7.26
CA SER A 27 -2.80 27.48 -7.69
C SER A 27 -1.80 28.20 -6.79
N ILE A 28 -1.97 28.13 -5.47
CA ILE A 28 -1.08 28.78 -4.50
C ILE A 28 0.35 28.24 -4.61
N TYR A 29 0.51 26.93 -4.78
CA TYR A 29 1.82 26.31 -4.93
C TYR A 29 2.50 26.76 -6.22
N ASN A 30 1.80 26.77 -7.35
CA ASN A 30 2.36 27.25 -8.61
C ASN A 30 2.76 28.72 -8.52
N ASP A 31 1.95 29.56 -7.88
CA ASP A 31 2.25 30.98 -7.65
C ASP A 31 3.54 31.15 -6.82
N MET A 32 3.76 30.30 -5.81
CA MET A 32 5.01 30.29 -5.04
C MET A 32 6.23 30.03 -5.92
N ILE A 33 6.13 29.12 -6.89
CA ILE A 33 7.24 28.80 -7.81
C ILE A 33 7.48 29.93 -8.81
N TYR A 34 6.41 30.50 -9.40
CA TYR A 34 6.51 31.61 -10.34
C TYR A 34 7.08 32.88 -9.69
N ASN A 35 6.81 33.11 -8.40
CA ASN A 35 7.31 34.27 -7.66
C ASN A 35 8.62 34.01 -6.90
N TYR A 36 9.23 32.84 -7.04
CA TYR A 36 10.53 32.55 -6.44
C TYR A 36 11.64 33.36 -7.11
N ASP A 37 12.60 33.86 -6.33
CA ASP A 37 13.74 34.62 -6.87
C ASP A 37 14.79 33.70 -7.50
N TRP A 38 14.52 33.31 -8.76
CA TRP A 38 15.39 32.43 -9.55
C TRP A 38 16.73 33.05 -9.92
N SER A 39 16.89 34.37 -9.79
CA SER A 39 18.18 35.05 -10.05
C SER A 39 19.28 34.60 -9.09
N THR A 40 18.91 34.02 -7.96
CA THR A 40 19.82 33.44 -6.97
C THR A 40 20.35 32.05 -7.36
N THR A 41 19.82 31.44 -8.42
CA THR A 41 20.20 30.12 -8.93
C THR A 41 21.01 30.23 -10.22
N LEU A 42 21.71 29.15 -10.63
CA LEU A 42 22.43 29.11 -11.91
C LEU A 42 21.52 29.08 -13.14
N LEU A 43 20.21 28.91 -12.97
CA LEU A 43 19.23 29.07 -14.06
C LEU A 43 19.01 30.55 -14.43
N GLY A 44 19.33 31.47 -13.50
CA GLY A 44 19.04 32.89 -13.66
C GLY A 44 17.53 33.21 -13.56
N PRO A 45 17.14 34.48 -13.79
CA PRO A 45 15.73 34.88 -13.74
C PRO A 45 14.88 34.10 -14.75
N MET A 46 13.64 33.79 -14.38
CA MET A 46 12.76 32.93 -15.20
C MET A 46 12.53 33.45 -16.62
N ASP A 47 12.60 34.77 -16.83
CA ASP A 47 12.50 35.37 -18.16
C ASP A 47 13.64 34.95 -19.10
N SER A 48 14.85 34.74 -18.57
CA SER A 48 16.02 34.31 -19.33
C SER A 48 16.16 32.81 -19.51
N TRP A 49 15.24 32.01 -18.96
CA TRP A 49 15.31 30.55 -19.10
C TRP A 49 15.16 30.11 -20.55
N ASP A 50 15.89 29.04 -20.89
CA ASP A 50 15.69 28.33 -22.15
C ASP A 50 14.22 27.92 -22.30
N PRO A 51 13.59 28.09 -23.47
CA PRO A 51 12.22 27.65 -23.72
C PRO A 51 11.93 26.20 -23.28
N ILE A 52 12.91 25.29 -23.37
CA ILE A 52 12.73 23.90 -22.96
C ILE A 52 12.46 23.75 -21.46
N TYR A 53 13.03 24.63 -20.62
CA TYR A 53 12.79 24.64 -19.17
C TYR A 53 11.39 25.12 -18.83
N LYS A 54 10.89 26.12 -19.57
CA LYS A 54 9.52 26.61 -19.41
C LYS A 54 8.50 25.53 -19.79
N ILE A 55 8.74 24.82 -20.88
CA ILE A 55 7.91 23.68 -21.31
C ILE A 55 7.91 22.57 -20.24
N ALA A 56 9.09 22.22 -19.71
CA ALA A 56 9.20 21.19 -18.68
C ALA A 56 8.46 21.58 -17.39
N LEU A 57 8.53 22.86 -16.99
CA LEU A 57 7.79 23.40 -15.85
C LEU A 57 6.28 23.33 -16.08
N ASP A 58 5.80 23.74 -17.25
CA ASP A 58 4.37 23.67 -17.60
C ASP A 58 3.86 22.23 -17.56
N MET A 59 4.62 21.27 -18.11
CA MET A 59 4.30 19.84 -18.03
C MET A 59 4.22 19.36 -16.57
N CYS A 60 5.18 19.76 -15.73
CA CYS A 60 5.22 19.43 -14.31
C CYS A 60 3.94 19.89 -13.59
N PHE A 61 3.52 21.13 -13.85
CA PHE A 61 2.37 21.75 -13.21
C PHE A 61 1.04 21.25 -13.73
N GLN A 62 0.94 20.86 -15.00
CA GLN A 62 -0.28 20.28 -15.54
C GLN A 62 -0.51 18.85 -15.05
N SER A 63 0.56 18.14 -14.68
CA SER A 63 0.47 16.77 -14.18
C SER A 63 -0.25 16.65 -12.82
N THR A 64 -0.95 15.55 -12.63
CA THR A 64 -1.48 15.06 -11.34
C THR A 64 -0.65 13.91 -10.76
N ILE A 65 0.40 13.50 -11.47
CA ILE A 65 1.39 12.53 -11.01
C ILE A 65 2.49 13.32 -10.27
N PRO A 66 3.07 12.80 -9.18
CA PRO A 66 4.26 13.39 -8.55
C PRO A 66 5.42 13.51 -9.54
N ILE A 67 5.88 14.75 -9.80
CA ILE A 67 7.00 15.04 -10.69
C ILE A 67 8.01 15.95 -9.98
N CYS A 68 9.27 15.56 -10.06
CA CYS A 68 10.43 16.41 -9.72
C CYS A 68 11.36 16.49 -10.94
N ILE A 69 11.85 17.68 -11.21
CA ILE A 69 12.68 18.04 -12.35
C ILE A 69 13.98 18.62 -11.81
N PHE A 70 15.09 18.18 -12.39
CA PHE A 70 16.41 18.71 -12.12
C PHE A 70 16.90 19.43 -13.38
N LEU A 71 17.11 20.74 -13.32
CA LEU A 71 17.46 21.54 -14.48
C LEU A 71 18.90 22.07 -14.43
N GLY A 72 19.49 22.20 -15.62
CA GLY A 72 20.79 22.84 -15.78
C GLY A 72 21.96 22.03 -15.24
N SER A 73 23.14 22.65 -15.27
CA SER A 73 24.42 22.00 -14.96
C SER A 73 24.64 21.71 -13.47
N ASP A 74 23.89 22.34 -12.57
CA ASP A 74 23.95 22.08 -11.11
C ASP A 74 22.75 21.27 -10.59
N LEU A 75 21.85 20.87 -11.50
CA LEU A 75 20.65 20.10 -11.18
C LEU A 75 19.75 20.84 -10.17
N VAL A 76 19.38 22.09 -10.45
CA VAL A 76 18.39 22.86 -9.66
C VAL A 76 17.06 22.11 -9.63
N ILE A 77 16.50 21.97 -8.43
CA ILE A 77 15.28 21.21 -8.17
C ILE A 77 14.04 22.08 -8.38
N LEU A 78 13.11 21.53 -9.16
CA LEU A 78 11.75 22.00 -9.38
C LEU A 78 10.82 20.80 -9.18
N HIS A 79 9.62 21.01 -8.67
CA HIS A 79 8.66 19.92 -8.57
C HIS A 79 7.23 20.47 -8.54
N ASN A 80 6.26 19.58 -8.74
CA ASN A 80 4.85 19.93 -8.54
C ASN A 80 4.43 19.65 -7.08
N GLN A 81 3.23 20.13 -6.71
CA GLN A 81 2.70 19.92 -5.37
C GLN A 81 2.55 18.44 -5.00
N GLU A 82 2.18 17.58 -5.96
CA GLU A 82 1.96 16.14 -5.72
C GLU A 82 3.26 15.45 -5.27
N TRP A 83 4.41 15.94 -5.71
CA TRP A 83 5.71 15.45 -5.30
C TRP A 83 6.01 15.65 -3.81
N ILE A 84 5.38 16.62 -3.14
CA ILE A 84 5.53 16.82 -1.68
C ILE A 84 5.10 15.57 -0.89
N GLN A 85 4.12 14.81 -1.39
CA GLN A 85 3.64 13.60 -0.74
C GLN A 85 4.67 12.46 -0.75
N GLN A 86 5.67 12.54 -1.64
CA GLN A 86 6.67 11.49 -1.84
C GLN A 86 7.92 11.67 -0.97
N ILE A 87 8.04 12.79 -0.25
CA ILE A 87 9.23 13.13 0.52
C ILE A 87 8.96 13.23 2.02
N ALA A 88 10.00 12.94 2.80
CA ALA A 88 10.00 13.21 4.23
C ALA A 88 9.88 14.71 4.51
N THR A 89 9.26 15.06 5.64
CA THR A 89 8.78 16.40 5.99
C THR A 89 9.88 17.49 6.02
N ASP A 90 11.15 17.10 6.15
CA ASP A 90 12.33 17.96 6.17
C ASP A 90 12.77 18.46 4.77
N GLN A 91 12.31 17.83 3.70
CA GLN A 91 12.73 18.11 2.31
C GLN A 91 11.75 18.97 1.51
N THR A 92 10.69 19.47 2.14
CA THR A 92 9.61 20.25 1.49
C THR A 92 10.06 21.61 0.93
N ARG A 93 11.29 22.03 1.24
CA ARG A 93 11.92 23.29 0.80
C ARG A 93 13.04 23.06 -0.23
N ALA A 94 12.94 22.00 -1.03
CA ALA A 94 13.95 21.65 -2.03
C ALA A 94 13.93 22.55 -3.27
N VAL A 95 12.81 23.23 -3.56
CA VAL A 95 12.68 24.16 -4.69
C VAL A 95 13.82 25.18 -4.71
N GLY A 96 14.48 25.31 -5.85
CA GLY A 96 15.57 26.28 -6.07
C GLY A 96 16.91 25.88 -5.47
N LYS A 97 16.97 24.80 -4.67
CA LYS A 97 18.23 24.19 -4.25
C LYS A 97 18.79 23.31 -5.35
N THR A 98 20.10 23.12 -5.31
CA THR A 98 20.77 22.13 -6.15
C THR A 98 20.53 20.72 -5.62
N LEU A 99 20.59 19.71 -6.51
CA LEU A 99 20.55 18.31 -6.10
C LEU A 99 21.64 17.99 -5.06
N LYS A 100 22.80 18.62 -5.18
CA LYS A 100 23.93 18.44 -4.27
C LYS A 100 23.60 18.89 -2.84
N GLU A 101 22.83 19.97 -2.69
CA GLU A 101 22.42 20.48 -1.38
C GLU A 101 21.28 19.68 -0.77
N ALA A 102 20.31 19.25 -1.57
CA ALA A 102 19.14 18.52 -1.08
C ALA A 102 19.41 17.02 -0.85
N TRP A 103 20.08 16.35 -1.78
CA TRP A 103 20.41 14.93 -1.70
C TRP A 103 21.84 14.65 -2.17
N PRO A 104 22.86 14.97 -1.34
CA PRO A 104 24.27 14.76 -1.68
C PRO A 104 24.57 13.33 -2.15
N PHE A 105 23.91 12.33 -1.55
CA PHE A 105 24.10 10.91 -1.89
C PHE A 105 23.59 10.50 -3.28
N ARG A 106 22.71 11.30 -3.91
CA ARG A 106 22.23 11.07 -5.28
C ARG A 106 23.04 11.84 -6.32
N TYR A 107 23.76 12.88 -5.92
CA TYR A 107 24.41 13.82 -6.83
C TYR A 107 25.41 13.15 -7.77
N ASP A 108 26.37 12.40 -7.22
CA ASP A 108 27.42 11.75 -8.02
C ASP A 108 26.85 10.76 -9.06
N SER A 109 25.73 10.12 -8.71
CA SER A 109 25.02 9.18 -9.57
C SER A 109 24.18 9.84 -10.67
N LEU A 110 23.90 11.16 -10.61
CA LEU A 110 23.04 11.83 -11.58
C LEU A 110 23.77 12.92 -12.39
N ILE A 111 24.79 13.56 -11.81
CA ILE A 111 25.50 14.67 -12.45
C ILE A 111 26.15 14.27 -13.77
N HIS A 112 26.63 13.04 -13.89
CA HIS A 112 27.29 12.57 -15.11
C HIS A 112 26.34 12.52 -16.33
N ILE A 113 25.02 12.48 -16.11
CA ILE A 113 24.02 12.45 -17.17
C ILE A 113 23.88 13.83 -17.84
N VAL A 114 24.05 14.91 -17.08
CA VAL A 114 23.87 16.30 -17.56
C VAL A 114 25.20 17.04 -17.81
N LYS A 115 26.33 16.42 -17.45
CA LYS A 115 27.65 17.08 -17.39
C LYS A 115 28.17 17.55 -18.76
N ASP A 116 27.80 16.88 -19.83
CA ASP A 116 28.25 17.20 -21.20
C ASP A 116 27.40 18.29 -21.87
N GLY A 117 26.33 18.75 -21.21
CA GLY A 117 25.40 19.74 -21.74
C GLY A 117 24.44 19.23 -22.82
N THR A 118 24.53 17.94 -23.19
CA THR A 118 23.60 17.32 -24.15
C THR A 118 22.22 17.14 -23.54
N VAL A 119 22.17 16.79 -22.25
CA VAL A 119 20.94 16.65 -21.48
C VAL A 119 20.74 17.91 -20.64
N CYS A 120 19.68 18.67 -20.96
CA CYS A 120 19.37 19.93 -20.29
C CYS A 120 18.75 19.75 -18.89
N GLY A 121 18.30 18.54 -18.55
CA GLY A 121 17.75 18.22 -17.25
C GLY A 121 17.19 16.80 -17.15
N LEU A 122 16.76 16.42 -15.96
CA LEU A 122 16.19 15.11 -15.64
C LEU A 122 14.78 15.28 -15.11
N ILE A 123 13.84 14.48 -15.63
CA ILE A 123 12.47 14.40 -15.11
C ILE A 123 12.34 13.08 -14.36
N ASN A 124 12.02 13.17 -13.07
CA ASN A 124 11.73 12.03 -12.22
C ASN A 124 10.23 12.02 -11.89
N THR A 125 9.55 10.99 -12.36
CA THR A 125 8.14 10.73 -12.05
C THR A 125 8.05 9.52 -11.14
N SER A 126 7.36 9.65 -10.01
CA SER A 126 7.18 8.53 -9.08
C SER A 126 5.70 8.35 -8.75
N GLU A 127 5.15 7.20 -9.11
CA GLU A 127 3.79 6.81 -8.73
C GLU A 127 3.87 5.76 -7.64
N ASP A 128 3.30 6.05 -6.46
CA ASP A 128 3.14 5.02 -5.43
C ASP A 128 1.95 4.14 -5.78
N THR A 129 2.24 2.96 -6.32
CA THR A 129 1.23 1.97 -6.69
C THR A 129 0.96 0.96 -5.58
N THR A 130 1.59 1.11 -4.41
CA THR A 130 1.56 0.09 -3.34
C THR A 130 0.14 -0.21 -2.90
N GLN A 131 -0.66 0.84 -2.60
CA GLN A 131 -2.06 0.66 -2.19
C GLN A 131 -2.92 0.08 -3.31
N ARG A 132 -2.69 0.47 -4.57
CA ARG A 132 -3.39 -0.09 -5.73
C ARG A 132 -3.12 -1.60 -5.85
N VAL A 133 -1.85 -1.99 -5.87
CA VAL A 133 -1.43 -3.39 -5.98
C VAL A 133 -1.86 -4.23 -4.77
N LEU A 134 -1.87 -3.65 -3.56
CA LEU A 134 -2.43 -4.30 -2.37
C LEU A 134 -3.93 -4.50 -2.48
N ASN A 135 -4.69 -3.48 -2.87
CA ASN A 135 -6.13 -3.56 -3.01
C ASN A 135 -6.54 -4.57 -4.09
N ASP A 136 -5.85 -4.56 -5.24
CA ASP A 136 -6.11 -5.52 -6.32
C ASP A 136 -5.91 -6.97 -5.87
N ARG A 137 -4.80 -7.27 -5.17
CA ARG A 137 -4.51 -8.62 -4.66
C ARG A 137 -5.51 -9.05 -3.57
N ARG A 138 -5.87 -8.14 -2.66
CA ARG A 138 -6.86 -8.40 -1.60
C ARG A 138 -8.26 -8.63 -2.15
N LEU A 139 -8.71 -7.77 -3.07
CA LEU A 139 -10.02 -7.91 -3.72
C LEU A 139 -10.09 -9.21 -4.52
N LYS A 140 -9.05 -9.54 -5.29
CA LYS A 140 -8.96 -10.81 -6.01
C LYS A 140 -9.11 -12.01 -5.06
N THR A 141 -8.42 -11.98 -3.92
CA THR A 141 -8.51 -13.03 -2.90
C THR A 141 -9.93 -13.16 -2.35
N ILE A 142 -10.57 -12.04 -1.97
CA ILE A 142 -11.94 -12.01 -1.44
C ILE A 142 -12.95 -12.54 -2.46
N ILE A 143 -12.84 -12.11 -3.72
CA ILE A 143 -13.71 -12.55 -4.82
C ILE A 143 -13.58 -14.05 -5.00
N GLU A 144 -12.36 -14.59 -4.99
CA GLU A 144 -12.12 -16.03 -5.19
C GLU A 144 -12.69 -16.87 -4.04
N ILE A 145 -12.54 -16.44 -2.78
CA ILE A 145 -13.19 -17.09 -1.63
C ILE A 145 -14.70 -17.08 -1.80
N GLY A 146 -15.28 -15.91 -2.14
CA GLY A 146 -16.72 -15.76 -2.33
C GLY A 146 -17.28 -16.68 -3.41
N TYR A 147 -16.58 -16.79 -4.54
CA TYR A 147 -16.94 -17.67 -5.65
C TYR A 147 -16.95 -19.15 -5.23
N ARG A 148 -15.86 -19.62 -4.62
CA ARG A 148 -15.69 -21.02 -4.23
C ARG A 148 -16.51 -21.44 -3.00
N CYS A 149 -16.96 -20.48 -2.18
CA CYS A 149 -17.75 -20.77 -0.97
C CYS A 149 -19.03 -21.56 -1.28
N SER A 150 -19.64 -21.33 -2.45
CA SER A 150 -20.85 -22.04 -2.88
C SER A 150 -20.65 -23.55 -3.12
N GLU A 151 -19.42 -24.00 -3.34
CA GLU A 151 -19.07 -25.40 -3.65
C GLU A 151 -18.72 -26.22 -2.40
N VAL A 152 -18.57 -25.55 -1.25
CA VAL A 152 -18.12 -26.15 0.01
C VAL A 152 -19.24 -26.98 0.66
N LYS A 153 -18.92 -28.24 1.01
CA LYS A 153 -19.90 -29.21 1.55
C LYS A 153 -19.66 -29.58 3.02
N SER A 154 -18.53 -29.18 3.59
CA SER A 154 -18.15 -29.47 4.97
C SER A 154 -17.16 -28.43 5.49
N LEU A 155 -16.98 -28.38 6.82
CA LEU A 155 -16.03 -27.47 7.44
C LEU A 155 -14.58 -27.77 7.00
N GLU A 156 -14.21 -29.04 6.91
CA GLU A 156 -12.87 -29.45 6.45
C GLU A 156 -12.63 -29.09 4.99
N SER A 157 -13.62 -29.32 4.10
CA SER A 157 -13.50 -28.90 2.70
C SER A 157 -13.42 -27.38 2.56
N ALA A 158 -14.08 -26.64 3.46
CA ALA A 158 -13.94 -25.18 3.55
C ALA A 158 -12.50 -24.79 3.89
N CYS A 159 -11.89 -25.44 4.89
CA CYS A 159 -10.51 -25.17 5.29
C CYS A 159 -9.53 -25.42 4.14
N TYR A 160 -9.62 -26.57 3.46
CA TYR A 160 -8.75 -26.87 2.31
C TYR A 160 -8.93 -25.86 1.16
N MET A 161 -10.16 -25.50 0.85
CA MET A 161 -10.46 -24.49 -0.17
C MET A 161 -9.85 -23.14 0.21
N MET A 162 -10.05 -22.69 1.47
CA MET A 162 -9.49 -21.43 1.97
C MET A 162 -7.97 -21.43 1.87
N THR A 163 -7.28 -22.45 2.40
CA THR A 163 -5.82 -22.56 2.32
C THR A 163 -5.31 -22.46 0.88
N LYS A 164 -5.99 -23.12 -0.07
CA LYS A 164 -5.64 -23.04 -1.50
C LYS A 164 -5.76 -21.63 -2.05
N VAL A 165 -6.85 -20.92 -1.74
CA VAL A 165 -7.02 -19.52 -2.18
C VAL A 165 -5.99 -18.60 -1.52
N LEU A 166 -5.66 -18.83 -0.25
CA LEU A 166 -4.63 -18.07 0.45
C LEU A 166 -3.22 -18.33 -0.11
N SER A 167 -2.89 -19.57 -0.49
CA SER A 167 -1.60 -19.90 -1.12
C SER A 167 -1.41 -19.20 -2.47
N ASP A 168 -2.51 -18.93 -3.19
CA ASP A 168 -2.47 -18.20 -4.47
C ASP A 168 -2.12 -16.70 -4.27
N ASN A 169 -2.18 -16.16 -3.04
CA ASN A 169 -1.74 -14.80 -2.67
C ASN A 169 -0.56 -14.81 -1.70
N SER A 170 0.50 -15.55 -2.03
CA SER A 170 1.72 -15.68 -1.20
C SER A 170 2.45 -14.36 -0.91
N ALA A 171 2.23 -13.35 -1.77
CA ALA A 171 2.86 -12.04 -1.63
C ALA A 171 2.19 -11.14 -0.57
N ASP A 172 0.96 -11.43 -0.14
CA ASP A 172 0.33 -10.80 1.04
C ASP A 172 0.24 -11.76 2.23
N ILE A 173 0.17 -13.07 1.96
CA ILE A 173 -0.03 -14.12 2.94
C ILE A 173 1.08 -15.15 2.76
N PRO A 174 2.25 -14.95 3.40
CA PRO A 174 3.39 -15.85 3.21
C PRO A 174 3.10 -17.29 3.62
N TYR A 175 2.19 -17.48 4.58
CA TYR A 175 1.68 -18.79 4.99
C TYR A 175 0.34 -18.67 5.73
N SER A 176 -0.38 -19.79 5.84
CA SER A 176 -1.53 -19.94 6.73
C SER A 176 -1.57 -21.32 7.37
N LEU A 177 -2.00 -21.39 8.63
CA LEU A 177 -2.27 -22.63 9.36
C LEU A 177 -3.73 -22.60 9.82
N ILE A 178 -4.53 -23.59 9.43
CA ILE A 178 -5.95 -23.66 9.81
C ILE A 178 -6.15 -24.83 10.77
N TYR A 179 -6.59 -24.50 11.99
CA TYR A 179 -6.93 -25.47 13.04
C TYR A 179 -8.44 -25.53 13.24
N LEU A 180 -8.97 -26.72 13.51
CA LEU A 180 -10.31 -26.89 14.04
C LEU A 180 -10.25 -27.34 15.49
N ILE A 181 -11.11 -26.76 16.32
CA ILE A 181 -11.23 -27.08 17.73
C ILE A 181 -12.24 -28.22 17.88
N GLU A 182 -11.76 -29.33 18.43
CA GLU A 182 -12.57 -30.47 18.81
C GLU A 182 -12.97 -30.30 20.29
N HIS A 183 -14.28 -30.10 20.53
CA HIS A 183 -14.82 -30.00 21.87
C HIS A 183 -15.17 -31.39 22.41
N SER A 184 -14.46 -31.82 23.45
CA SER A 184 -14.88 -32.94 24.31
C SER A 184 -15.17 -32.40 25.72
N SER A 185 -15.98 -33.14 26.50
CA SER A 185 -16.31 -32.77 27.88
C SER A 185 -15.11 -32.69 28.84
N LYS A 186 -13.92 -33.13 28.41
CA LYS A 186 -12.70 -33.19 29.24
C LYS A 186 -11.45 -32.58 28.59
N SER A 187 -11.51 -32.19 27.32
CA SER A 187 -10.35 -31.65 26.59
C SER A 187 -10.79 -30.73 25.45
N GLN A 188 -10.07 -29.62 25.28
CA GLN A 188 -10.17 -28.76 24.09
C GLN A 188 -8.90 -28.96 23.26
N ILE A 189 -9.02 -29.68 22.15
CA ILE A 189 -7.88 -29.98 21.28
C ILE A 189 -8.07 -29.20 19.98
N ALA A 190 -7.09 -28.37 19.62
CA ALA A 190 -7.01 -27.78 18.29
C ALA A 190 -6.19 -28.68 17.39
N ARG A 191 -6.79 -29.18 16.30
CA ARG A 191 -6.13 -30.04 15.32
C ARG A 191 -5.84 -29.27 14.04
N LEU A 192 -4.59 -29.32 13.57
CA LEU A 192 -4.20 -28.74 12.29
C LEU A 192 -4.89 -29.51 11.16
N ILE A 193 -5.74 -28.82 10.40
CA ILE A 193 -6.44 -29.41 9.24
C ILE A 193 -5.57 -29.27 8.00
N THR A 194 -5.10 -28.06 7.74
CA THR A 194 -4.39 -27.73 6.51
C THR A 194 -3.46 -26.53 6.69
N THR A 195 -2.44 -26.48 5.86
CA THR A 195 -1.47 -25.40 5.79
C THR A 195 -1.04 -25.13 4.35
N THR A 196 -0.59 -23.91 4.06
CA THR A 196 0.06 -23.58 2.78
C THR A 196 1.38 -24.32 2.56
N PHE A 197 1.89 -25.02 3.58
CA PHE A 197 3.04 -25.94 3.48
C PHE A 197 2.63 -27.37 3.10
N ASP A 198 1.33 -27.64 2.92
CA ASP A 198 0.88 -28.95 2.45
C ASP A 198 1.26 -29.10 0.98
N ASP A 199 2.16 -30.04 0.69
CA ASP A 199 2.58 -30.32 -0.68
C ASP A 199 1.48 -31.14 -1.38
N ASN A 200 1.06 -30.73 -2.58
CA ASN A 200 -0.02 -31.39 -3.35
C ASN A 200 0.26 -32.89 -3.66
N ASN A 201 1.47 -33.37 -3.38
CA ASN A 201 2.01 -34.69 -3.75
C ASN A 201 2.08 -35.74 -2.62
N LYS A 202 1.14 -35.71 -1.66
CA LYS A 202 0.90 -36.79 -0.66
C LYS A 202 2.10 -37.19 0.24
N LYS A 203 3.25 -36.51 0.17
CA LYS A 203 4.45 -36.80 0.98
C LYS A 203 4.49 -35.94 2.24
N GLY A 204 3.50 -36.14 3.12
CA GLY A 204 3.48 -35.51 4.44
C GLY A 204 3.41 -33.99 4.44
N ARG A 205 3.30 -33.40 5.64
CA ARG A 205 3.31 -31.95 5.85
C ARG A 205 4.75 -31.50 6.06
N HIS A 206 5.25 -30.58 5.23
CA HIS A 206 6.62 -30.10 5.34
C HIS A 206 6.66 -28.67 5.90
N ILE A 207 6.49 -28.55 7.22
CA ILE A 207 6.60 -27.27 7.90
C ILE A 207 8.09 -26.95 8.08
N PRO A 208 8.58 -25.77 7.64
CA PRO A 208 10.00 -25.45 7.74
C PRO A 208 10.50 -25.38 9.20
N ASP A 209 11.71 -25.89 9.44
CA ASP A 209 12.33 -25.99 10.78
C ASP A 209 12.54 -24.62 11.48
N TYR A 210 12.49 -23.51 10.73
CA TYR A 210 12.59 -22.16 11.29
C TYR A 210 11.28 -21.65 11.91
N PHE A 211 10.16 -22.37 11.74
CA PHE A 211 8.92 -22.04 12.44
C PHE A 211 8.99 -22.51 13.90
N PRO A 212 8.47 -21.71 14.86
CA PRO A 212 8.27 -22.21 16.22
C PRO A 212 7.44 -23.50 16.17
N GLU A 213 7.70 -24.42 17.11
CA GLU A 213 7.12 -25.78 17.14
C GLU A 213 5.65 -25.79 16.71
N THR A 214 5.41 -26.13 15.44
CA THR A 214 4.07 -26.11 14.87
C THR A 214 3.45 -27.47 15.13
N HIS A 215 2.64 -27.53 16.18
CA HIS A 215 2.07 -28.77 16.67
C HIS A 215 0.87 -29.18 15.81
N GLU A 216 0.83 -30.43 15.35
CA GLU A 216 -0.36 -30.95 14.65
C GLU A 216 -1.60 -31.01 15.54
N ARG A 217 -1.39 -31.13 16.86
CA ARG A 217 -2.41 -31.10 17.90
C ARG A 217 -1.94 -30.23 19.05
N ILE A 218 -2.75 -29.23 19.41
CA ILE A 218 -2.51 -28.34 20.53
C ILE A 218 -3.56 -28.66 21.60
N ASP A 219 -3.11 -29.05 22.79
CA ASP A 219 -3.98 -29.21 23.96
C ASP A 219 -4.18 -27.83 24.62
N LEU A 220 -5.29 -27.17 24.27
CA LEU A 220 -5.59 -25.82 24.74
C LEU A 220 -5.76 -25.74 26.26
N ALA A 221 -6.00 -26.88 26.94
CA ALA A 221 -6.11 -26.94 28.40
C ALA A 221 -4.76 -26.92 29.12
N LYS A 222 -3.66 -27.27 28.44
CA LYS A 222 -2.30 -27.32 29.02
C LYS A 222 -1.46 -26.09 28.70
N ASP A 223 -1.83 -25.31 27.70
CA ASP A 223 -1.13 -24.10 27.25
C ASP A 223 -1.78 -22.81 27.83
N ALA A 224 -2.27 -22.90 29.08
CA ALA A 224 -3.12 -21.91 29.76
C ALA A 224 -2.43 -20.56 30.05
N ASP A 225 -1.09 -20.50 30.01
CA ASP A 225 -0.31 -19.26 30.23
C ASP A 225 -0.29 -18.32 29.00
N LYS A 226 -0.77 -18.77 27.84
CA LYS A 226 -1.00 -17.91 26.69
C LYS A 226 -2.47 -17.51 26.66
N SER A 227 -2.77 -16.25 26.96
CA SER A 227 -4.13 -15.70 26.82
C SER A 227 -4.59 -15.81 25.36
N TYR A 228 -5.40 -16.83 25.08
CA TYR A 228 -6.16 -17.02 23.85
C TYR A 228 -7.58 -16.46 23.97
N GLU A 229 -7.90 -15.76 25.06
CA GLU A 229 -9.24 -15.31 25.45
C GLU A 229 -9.85 -14.23 24.56
N THR A 230 -9.11 -13.67 23.60
CA THR A 230 -9.75 -12.77 22.64
C THR A 230 -10.36 -13.59 21.51
N TYR A 231 -11.52 -14.17 21.77
CA TYR A 231 -12.34 -14.71 20.71
C TYR A 231 -13.10 -13.58 20.02
N MET A 232 -13.12 -13.56 18.69
CA MET A 232 -14.11 -12.79 17.95
C MET A 232 -15.33 -13.68 17.73
N ASP A 233 -16.47 -13.28 18.29
CA ASP A 233 -17.74 -13.97 18.04
C ASP A 233 -18.43 -13.37 16.81
N LEU A 234 -18.54 -14.16 15.75
CA LEU A 234 -19.35 -13.83 14.58
C LEU A 234 -20.73 -14.46 14.74
N LYS A 235 -21.72 -13.64 15.10
CA LYS A 235 -23.12 -14.05 15.15
C LYS A 235 -23.74 -14.02 13.76
N ARG A 236 -24.14 -15.18 13.24
CA ARG A 236 -24.98 -15.34 12.04
C ARG A 236 -26.39 -15.74 12.47
N MET A 237 -27.38 -15.62 11.57
CA MET A 237 -28.79 -15.92 11.88
C MET A 237 -29.00 -17.35 12.42
N THR A 238 -28.12 -18.30 12.08
CA THR A 238 -28.26 -19.73 12.41
C THR A 238 -27.20 -20.25 13.37
N ALA A 239 -26.12 -19.53 13.63
CA ALA A 239 -25.01 -20.00 14.47
C ALA A 239 -24.09 -18.86 14.93
N THR A 240 -23.42 -19.08 16.06
CA THR A 240 -22.29 -18.26 16.53
C THR A 240 -20.99 -19.00 16.26
N TYR A 241 -20.03 -18.32 15.65
CA TYR A 241 -18.69 -18.86 15.40
C TYR A 241 -17.67 -18.06 16.21
N SER A 242 -16.84 -18.74 17.00
CA SER A 242 -15.79 -18.12 17.80
C SER A 242 -14.43 -18.34 17.13
N PHE A 243 -13.70 -17.26 16.85
CA PHE A 243 -12.39 -17.28 16.20
C PHE A 243 -11.29 -16.86 17.18
N LEU A 244 -10.18 -17.62 17.24
CA LEU A 244 -9.04 -17.34 18.10
C LEU A 244 -8.21 -16.17 17.54
N LYS A 245 -8.09 -15.06 18.28
CA LYS A 245 -7.29 -13.89 17.85
C LYS A 245 -5.80 -14.20 17.97
N CYS A 246 -5.09 -14.18 16.84
CA CYS A 246 -3.64 -14.24 16.82
C CYS A 246 -3.07 -12.81 17.03
N LYS A 247 -2.06 -12.65 17.90
CA LYS A 247 -1.44 -11.34 18.19
C LYS A 247 -0.81 -10.67 16.97
N SER A 248 -0.50 -11.43 15.92
CA SER A 248 0.28 -10.98 14.75
C SER A 248 -0.51 -10.79 13.46
N TRP A 249 -1.85 -10.88 13.46
CA TRP A 249 -2.65 -10.69 12.25
C TRP A 249 -3.84 -9.73 12.45
N PRO A 250 -3.91 -8.65 11.67
CA PRO A 250 -5.16 -8.01 11.35
C PRO A 250 -5.57 -8.34 9.92
N ILE A 251 -6.45 -9.33 9.72
CA ILE A 251 -7.44 -9.20 8.64
C ILE A 251 -8.53 -8.27 9.21
N HIS A 252 -8.30 -6.97 9.07
CA HIS A 252 -9.42 -6.05 9.03
C HIS A 252 -10.09 -6.22 7.66
N LEU A 253 -11.11 -7.07 7.58
CA LEU A 253 -12.16 -6.89 6.58
C LEU A 253 -12.98 -5.69 7.04
N ALA A 254 -12.43 -4.49 6.82
CA ALA A 254 -13.23 -3.29 6.81
C ALA A 254 -14.14 -3.39 5.56
N LEU A 255 -15.45 -3.46 5.81
CA LEU A 255 -16.45 -3.08 4.83
C LEU A 255 -16.51 -1.56 4.75
#